data_AF-A0A9X0AII2-F1
#
_entry.id   AF-A0A9X0AII2-F1
#
_cell.length_a   1.000
_cell.length_b   1.000
_cell.length_c   1.000
_cell.angle_alpha   90.00
_cell.angle_beta   90.00
_cell.angle_gamma   90.00
#
_symmetry.space_group_name_H-M   'P 1'
#
loop_
_entity.id
_entity.type
_entity.pdbx_description
1 polymer ?
#
loop_
_entity_poly.entity_id
_entity_poly.type
_entity_poly.pdbx_seq_one_letter_code
_entity_poly.pdbx_strand_id
1 'polypeptide(L)'
;MTQRFFFTEFQWSTIEAHHDDDDEIIKFQVRCFGAEFEIQYRPQNLSLSPCLLKQHHSSLAIMRANEVRDNRDREKALEEIHRLKKLFEELMVKLAPNPLPSTDYLSDYLYAPLLILEAKAEAQDSTIIHPHFKGEFPRQIRLPAGQGMSTRDDSLLKSMKCSSSRQVRLISTSSDPEQHPCLRGPTKVIAENGTICYYKDLPPWLTPLGRLRRGRPWIHIEIPAAIAAKKLRPDIRICQLHSVIVDDDCEVLQHWFVATKKEIVAKWENDGFDIRTPEQYADLSHSKKRLVGMLLHYIENKGTLEEIAPWSDCLDKSRRRWAAELEGLVGELHAAGLVWGDVKPSNVLVDRDDRLWLIDLEGSYTPGWVDEANRDSQEGDLQGVKRIKEWLAKWSEKPC
;
A
#
# COMPACT_ATOMS: atom_id res chain seq x y z
N MET A 1 -0.85 -26.20 3.40
CA MET A 1 -0.04 -25.18 4.11
C MET A 1 -0.60 -25.02 5.52
N THR A 2 0.21 -24.62 6.50
CA THR A 2 -0.26 -24.26 7.84
C THR A 2 -0.46 -22.75 7.93
N GLN A 3 -1.30 -22.28 8.85
CA GLN A 3 -1.46 -20.85 9.08
C GLN A 3 -0.14 -20.18 9.49
N ARG A 4 0.06 -18.95 9.03
CA ARG A 4 1.22 -18.09 9.33
C ARG A 4 0.69 -16.71 9.69
N PHE A 5 1.26 -16.10 10.71
CA PHE A 5 0.82 -14.81 11.24
C PHE A 5 1.92 -13.78 11.02
N PHE A 6 1.69 -12.87 10.09
CA PHE A 6 2.63 -11.85 9.69
C PHE A 6 2.19 -10.49 10.22
N PHE A 7 3.08 -9.81 10.93
CA PHE A 7 2.86 -8.44 11.37
C PHE A 7 2.94 -7.49 10.17
N THR A 8 1.87 -6.75 9.89
CA THR A 8 1.78 -5.88 8.71
C THR A 8 2.09 -4.43 9.04
N GLU A 9 1.40 -3.87 10.03
CA GLU A 9 1.54 -2.48 10.43
C GLU A 9 1.16 -2.29 11.89
N PHE A 10 1.62 -1.19 12.48
CA PHE A 10 1.12 -0.70 13.75
C PHE A 10 0.81 0.78 13.65
N GLN A 11 -0.21 1.19 14.40
CA GLN A 11 -0.62 2.57 14.55
C GLN A 11 -0.87 2.84 16.02
N TRP A 12 -0.53 4.05 16.45
CA TRP A 12 -1.01 4.59 17.70
C TRP A 12 -1.53 6.00 17.37
N SER A 13 -2.68 6.38 17.91
CA SER A 13 -3.37 7.64 17.58
C SER A 13 -2.46 8.86 17.82
N THR A 14 -2.26 9.76 16.85
CA THR A 14 -3.26 10.77 16.45
C THR A 14 -3.57 10.79 14.95
N ILE A 15 -4.83 10.49 14.59
CA ILE A 15 -5.39 10.93 13.30
C ILE A 15 -6.66 11.71 13.62
N GLU A 16 -6.53 13.04 13.56
CA GLU A 16 -7.60 14.03 13.66
C GLU A 16 -8.42 14.00 14.97
N ALA A 17 -7.83 14.57 16.03
CA ALA A 17 -8.50 14.88 17.28
C ALA A 17 -9.71 15.81 17.05
N HIS A 18 -10.89 15.20 16.99
CA HIS A 18 -12.14 15.88 17.36
C HIS A 18 -12.70 15.40 18.71
N HIS A 19 -12.02 14.46 19.39
CA HIS A 19 -12.32 14.10 20.77
C HIS A 19 -11.01 13.81 21.54
N ASP A 20 -10.80 14.51 22.66
CA ASP A 20 -9.63 14.45 23.55
C ASP A 20 -9.38 13.07 24.22
N ASP A 21 -10.19 12.04 23.93
CA ASP A 21 -10.12 10.71 24.59
C ASP A 21 -9.43 9.60 23.75
N ASP A 22 -9.07 9.86 22.48
CA ASP A 22 -8.51 8.85 21.57
C ASP A 22 -6.96 8.82 21.51
N ASP A 23 -6.26 9.67 22.25
CA ASP A 23 -4.80 9.84 22.18
C ASP A 23 -3.97 8.67 22.75
N GLU A 24 -4.61 7.64 23.32
CA GLU A 24 -3.92 6.60 24.09
C GLU A 24 -4.08 5.17 23.55
N ILE A 25 -4.70 4.94 22.39
CA ILE A 25 -4.92 3.57 21.90
C ILE A 25 -3.68 3.02 21.19
N ILE A 26 -3.22 1.83 21.58
CA ILE A 26 -2.24 1.04 20.80
C ILE A 26 -3.01 0.09 19.88
N LYS A 27 -2.77 0.18 18.57
CA LYS A 27 -3.37 -0.70 17.55
C LYS A 27 -2.29 -1.32 16.67
N PHE A 28 -2.44 -2.59 16.33
CA PHE A 28 -1.59 -3.18 15.30
C PHE A 28 -2.27 -4.31 14.57
N GLN A 29 -1.83 -4.52 13.33
CA GLN A 29 -2.41 -5.48 12.41
C GLN A 29 -1.49 -6.69 12.22
N VAL A 30 -2.14 -7.85 12.16
CA VAL A 30 -1.52 -9.13 11.88
C VAL A 30 -2.33 -9.80 10.79
N ARG A 31 -1.67 -10.19 9.70
CA ARG A 31 -2.30 -10.88 8.58
C ARG A 31 -1.98 -12.38 8.63
N CYS A 32 -2.96 -13.21 8.29
CA CYS A 32 -2.74 -14.62 7.98
C CYS A 32 -3.41 -14.97 6.65
N PHE A 33 -3.38 -16.24 6.25
CA PHE A 33 -4.05 -16.66 5.03
C PHE A 33 -5.56 -16.56 5.20
N GLY A 34 -6.16 -15.62 4.48
CA GLY A 34 -7.61 -15.41 4.42
C GLY A 34 -8.21 -14.61 5.56
N ALA A 35 -7.40 -13.97 6.41
CA ALA A 35 -7.89 -13.06 7.44
C ALA A 35 -6.82 -12.04 7.84
N GLU A 36 -7.29 -10.90 8.33
CA GLU A 36 -6.51 -9.89 9.03
C GLU A 36 -7.03 -9.77 10.46
N PHE A 37 -6.14 -9.48 11.40
CA PHE A 37 -6.47 -9.24 12.79
C PHE A 37 -6.00 -7.84 13.14
N GLU A 38 -6.88 -7.03 13.75
CA GLU A 38 -6.47 -5.81 14.42
C GLU A 38 -6.54 -6.03 15.92
N ILE A 39 -5.41 -5.88 16.60
CA ILE A 39 -5.28 -6.02 18.05
C ILE A 39 -5.29 -4.62 18.65
N GLN A 40 -6.21 -4.36 19.57
CA GLN A 40 -6.42 -3.08 20.22
C GLN A 40 -6.17 -3.17 21.72
N TYR A 41 -5.31 -2.28 22.23
CA TYR A 41 -5.19 -2.00 23.65
C TYR A 41 -5.79 -0.62 23.92
N ARG A 42 -6.95 -0.62 24.56
CA ARG A 42 -7.69 0.60 24.91
C ARG A 42 -7.55 0.87 26.41
N PRO A 43 -7.23 2.10 26.84
CA PRO A 43 -7.19 2.45 28.26
C PRO A 43 -8.47 2.08 28.99
N GLN A 44 -9.64 2.30 28.37
CA GLN A 44 -10.95 2.03 28.98
C GLN A 44 -11.12 0.55 29.31
N ASN A 45 -10.69 -0.35 28.41
CA ASN A 45 -10.75 -1.80 28.61
C ASN A 45 -9.77 -2.32 29.68
N LEU A 46 -8.75 -1.53 30.02
CA LEU A 46 -7.71 -1.87 31.00
C LEU A 46 -7.88 -1.14 32.33
N SER A 47 -8.70 -0.08 32.36
CA SER A 47 -8.90 0.82 33.50
C SER A 47 -9.33 0.12 34.80
N LEU A 48 -9.99 -1.04 34.69
CA LEU A 48 -10.36 -1.86 35.84
C LEU A 48 -9.13 -2.28 36.67
N SER A 49 -7.99 -2.57 36.03
CA SER A 49 -6.72 -2.88 36.68
C SER A 49 -5.73 -1.72 36.55
N PRO A 50 -5.41 -1.01 37.66
CA PRO A 50 -4.38 0.02 37.65
C PRO A 50 -2.99 -0.50 37.22
N CYS A 51 -2.71 -1.79 37.48
CA CYS A 51 -1.46 -2.42 37.07
C CYS A 51 -1.37 -2.53 35.54
N LEU A 52 -2.41 -3.06 34.89
CA LEU A 52 -2.46 -3.21 33.44
C LEU A 52 -2.54 -1.86 32.74
N LEU A 53 -3.25 -0.89 33.30
CA LEU A 53 -3.27 0.47 32.77
C LEU A 53 -1.87 1.12 32.79
N LYS A 54 -1.12 0.94 33.87
CA LYS A 54 0.27 1.41 33.96
C LYS A 54 1.20 0.70 32.96
N GLN A 55 1.02 -0.61 32.77
CA GLN A 55 1.76 -1.36 31.75
C GLN A 55 1.44 -0.81 30.35
N HIS A 56 0.16 -0.58 30.06
CA HIS A 56 -0.28 0.02 28.81
C HIS A 56 0.38 1.38 28.54
N HIS A 57 0.38 2.29 29.53
CA HIS A 57 1.06 3.59 29.38
C HIS A 57 2.57 3.44 29.14
N SER A 58 3.20 2.45 29.76
CA SER A 58 4.62 2.15 29.53
C SER A 58 4.85 1.64 28.10
N SER A 59 4.02 0.72 27.60
CA SER A 59 4.06 0.25 26.22
C SER A 59 3.83 1.38 25.22
N LEU A 60 2.84 2.24 25.47
CA LEU A 60 2.53 3.39 24.63
C LEU A 60 3.71 4.37 24.57
N ALA A 61 4.40 4.61 25.69
CA ALA A 61 5.60 5.44 25.72
C ALA A 61 6.74 4.86 24.87
N ILE A 62 6.91 3.52 24.86
CA ILE A 62 7.87 2.84 23.97
C ILE A 62 7.48 3.04 22.51
N MET A 63 6.20 2.89 22.17
CA MET A 63 5.71 3.09 20.80
C MET A 63 5.88 4.53 20.31
N ARG A 64 5.67 5.51 21.19
CA ARG A 64 5.86 6.94 20.90
C ARG A 64 7.32 7.32 20.74
N ALA A 65 8.24 6.70 21.49
CA ALA A 65 9.68 6.95 21.37
C ALA A 65 10.22 6.63 19.96
N ASN A 66 9.57 5.71 19.22
CA ASN A 66 9.92 5.41 17.83
C ASN A 66 9.76 6.60 16.87
N GLU A 67 8.97 7.64 17.20
CA GLU A 67 8.88 8.85 16.37
C GLU A 67 10.14 9.71 16.44
N VAL A 68 10.95 9.57 17.49
CA VAL A 68 12.11 10.43 17.78
C VAL A 68 13.42 9.72 17.43
N ARG A 69 13.57 9.34 16.15
CA ARG A 69 14.83 9.02 15.42
C ARG A 69 15.99 8.33 16.18
N ASP A 70 15.99 6.99 16.21
CA ASP A 70 17.18 6.09 16.16
C ASP A 70 16.70 4.67 15.77
N ASN A 71 17.52 3.87 15.08
CA ASN A 71 17.18 2.48 14.71
C ASN A 71 16.90 1.60 15.95
N ARG A 72 17.53 1.92 17.09
CA ARG A 72 17.33 1.20 18.35
C ARG A 72 15.94 1.37 18.95
N ASP A 73 15.31 2.52 18.77
CA ASP A 73 13.97 2.75 19.33
C ASP A 73 12.89 2.05 18.49
N ARG A 74 13.14 1.86 17.19
CA ARG A 74 12.34 0.99 16.33
C ARG A 74 12.42 -0.48 16.72
N GLU A 75 13.62 -0.98 17.03
CA GLU A 75 13.81 -2.36 17.48
C GLU A 75 13.05 -2.64 18.78
N LYS A 76 13.17 -1.74 19.77
CA LYS A 76 12.40 -1.84 21.02
C LYS A 76 10.89 -1.81 20.79
N ALA A 77 10.40 -0.93 19.92
CA ALA A 77 8.98 -0.88 19.58
C ALA A 77 8.52 -2.20 18.94
N LEU A 78 9.33 -2.78 18.04
CA LEU A 78 9.03 -4.09 17.46
C LEU A 78 9.04 -5.20 18.51
N GLU A 79 10.05 -5.27 19.38
CA GLU A 79 10.10 -6.25 20.48
C GLU A 79 8.86 -6.16 21.37
N GLU A 80 8.45 -4.93 21.70
CA GLU A 80 7.27 -4.68 22.52
C GLU A 80 5.98 -5.08 21.79
N ILE A 81 5.85 -4.81 20.48
CA ILE A 81 4.75 -5.31 19.65
C ILE A 81 4.73 -6.85 19.65
N HIS A 82 5.87 -7.51 19.50
CA HIS A 82 5.93 -8.97 19.57
C HIS A 82 5.47 -9.50 20.92
N ARG A 83 5.87 -8.84 22.03
CA ARG A 83 5.40 -9.17 23.39
C ARG A 83 3.88 -9.04 23.51
N LEU A 84 3.31 -7.94 23.02
CA LEU A 84 1.87 -7.70 23.04
C LEU A 84 1.11 -8.70 22.16
N LYS A 85 1.55 -8.89 20.91
CA LYS A 85 0.99 -9.86 19.96
C LYS A 85 0.96 -11.28 20.53
N LYS A 86 2.02 -11.71 21.21
CA LYS A 86 2.16 -13.06 21.75
C LYS A 86 0.98 -13.48 22.62
N LEU A 87 0.40 -12.53 23.35
CA LEU A 87 -0.76 -12.76 24.23
C LEU A 87 -2.01 -13.19 23.44
N PHE A 88 -2.10 -12.85 22.15
CA PHE A 88 -3.26 -13.13 21.31
C PHE A 88 -3.08 -14.37 20.41
N GLU A 89 -1.93 -15.05 20.44
CA GLU A 89 -1.59 -16.11 19.47
C GLU A 89 -2.56 -17.30 19.51
N GLU A 90 -2.91 -17.78 20.69
CA GLU A 90 -3.87 -18.90 20.83
C GLU A 90 -5.25 -18.53 20.25
N LEU A 91 -5.71 -17.30 20.53
CA LEU A 91 -6.98 -16.80 20.02
C LEU A 91 -6.94 -16.61 18.50
N MET A 92 -5.84 -16.06 17.96
CA MET A 92 -5.64 -15.91 16.52
C MET A 92 -5.61 -17.27 15.80
N VAL A 93 -4.91 -18.27 16.35
CA VAL A 93 -4.89 -19.64 15.80
C VAL A 93 -6.29 -20.25 15.78
N LYS A 94 -7.08 -20.05 16.84
CA LYS A 94 -8.45 -20.54 16.92
C LYS A 94 -9.40 -19.88 15.91
N LEU A 95 -9.21 -18.58 15.65
CA LEU A 95 -10.08 -17.79 14.77
C LEU A 95 -9.64 -17.81 13.30
N ALA A 96 -8.38 -18.15 13.02
CA ALA A 96 -7.86 -18.18 11.66
C ALA A 96 -8.62 -19.21 10.81
N PRO A 97 -8.88 -18.91 9.52
CA PRO A 97 -9.55 -19.83 8.62
C PRO A 97 -8.89 -21.22 8.58
N ASN A 98 -9.69 -22.27 8.78
CA ASN A 98 -9.28 -23.66 8.67
C ASN A 98 -10.44 -24.51 8.11
N PRO A 99 -10.32 -25.11 6.89
CA PRO A 99 -9.13 -25.14 6.02
C PRO A 99 -8.74 -23.76 5.46
N LEU A 100 -7.53 -23.65 4.92
CA LEU A 100 -7.08 -22.41 4.29
C LEU A 100 -7.98 -22.08 3.08
N PRO A 101 -8.38 -20.81 2.91
CA PRO A 101 -9.13 -20.38 1.73
C PRO A 101 -8.22 -20.26 0.51
N SER A 102 -8.81 -19.84 -0.62
CA SER A 102 -8.07 -19.48 -1.83
C SER A 102 -7.00 -18.43 -1.51
N THR A 103 -5.83 -18.58 -2.13
CA THR A 103 -4.70 -17.65 -2.05
C THR A 103 -4.13 -17.37 -3.44
N ASP A 104 -4.93 -17.61 -4.48
CA ASP A 104 -4.48 -17.66 -5.86
C ASP A 104 -4.69 -16.32 -6.58
N TYR A 105 -5.60 -15.48 -6.09
CA TYR A 105 -6.03 -14.26 -6.76
C TYR A 105 -5.79 -13.02 -5.92
N LEU A 106 -5.65 -11.87 -6.60
CA LEU A 106 -5.47 -10.58 -5.95
C LEU A 106 -6.65 -10.24 -5.03
N SER A 107 -7.86 -10.68 -5.38
CA SER A 107 -9.05 -10.54 -4.52
C SER A 107 -8.87 -11.22 -3.15
N ASP A 108 -8.13 -12.33 -3.08
CA ASP A 108 -7.88 -13.07 -1.83
C ASP A 108 -6.98 -12.27 -0.88
N TYR A 109 -6.12 -11.40 -1.44
CA TYR A 109 -5.31 -10.46 -0.67
C TYR A 109 -6.09 -9.20 -0.26
N LEU A 110 -6.84 -8.59 -1.19
CA LEU A 110 -7.50 -7.29 -0.98
C LEU A 110 -8.72 -7.35 -0.06
N TYR A 111 -9.43 -8.48 -0.04
CA TYR A 111 -10.73 -8.60 0.63
C TYR A 111 -10.74 -9.63 1.76
N ALA A 112 -9.59 -9.86 2.39
CA ALA A 112 -9.48 -10.69 3.59
C ALA A 112 -10.28 -10.05 4.74
N PRO A 113 -11.19 -10.75 5.43
CA PRO A 113 -11.96 -10.23 6.55
C PRO A 113 -11.07 -9.73 7.69
N LEU A 114 -11.49 -8.66 8.36
CA LEU A 114 -10.75 -8.06 9.48
C LEU A 114 -11.42 -8.43 10.81
N LEU A 115 -10.69 -9.13 11.68
CA LEU A 115 -11.13 -9.57 12.99
C LEU A 115 -10.54 -8.67 14.06
N ILE A 116 -11.39 -8.11 14.92
CA ILE A 116 -10.96 -7.21 15.99
C ILE A 116 -10.78 -7.97 17.28
N LEU A 117 -9.57 -7.88 17.83
CA LEU A 117 -9.19 -8.43 19.12
C LEU A 117 -8.91 -7.28 20.10
N GLU A 118 -9.39 -7.40 21.33
CA GLU A 118 -9.21 -6.40 22.38
C GLU A 118 -8.48 -7.00 23.58
N ALA A 119 -7.61 -6.19 24.18
CA ALA A 119 -7.04 -6.47 25.49
C ALA A 119 -8.02 -6.02 26.59
N LYS A 120 -8.39 -6.92 27.51
CA LYS A 120 -9.27 -6.62 28.64
C LYS A 120 -8.62 -6.96 29.97
N ALA A 121 -8.93 -6.18 31.00
CA ALA A 121 -8.68 -6.54 32.40
C ALA A 121 -9.90 -7.31 32.94
N GLU A 122 -9.68 -8.43 33.63
CA GLU A 122 -10.76 -9.27 34.18
C GLU A 122 -11.23 -8.76 35.56
N ALA A 123 -10.28 -8.30 36.37
CA ALA A 123 -10.50 -7.86 37.74
C ALA A 123 -9.53 -6.73 38.14
N GLN A 124 -9.76 -6.13 39.30
CA GLN A 124 -8.99 -4.98 39.77
C GLN A 124 -7.52 -5.30 40.08
N ASP A 125 -7.24 -6.52 40.49
CA ASP A 125 -5.92 -7.07 40.81
C ASP A 125 -5.29 -7.83 39.64
N SER A 126 -5.94 -7.84 38.46
CA SER A 126 -5.41 -8.51 37.27
C SER A 126 -4.03 -7.97 36.90
N THR A 127 -3.09 -8.89 36.70
CA THR A 127 -1.74 -8.60 36.18
C THR A 127 -1.53 -9.14 34.77
N ILE A 128 -2.51 -9.88 34.26
CA ILE A 128 -2.48 -10.54 32.96
C ILE A 128 -3.59 -9.95 32.08
N ILE A 129 -3.25 -9.64 30.84
CA ILE A 129 -4.22 -9.22 29.82
C ILE A 129 -5.07 -10.44 29.43
N HIS A 130 -6.38 -10.26 29.39
CA HIS A 130 -7.30 -11.24 28.84
C HIS A 130 -7.63 -10.89 27.37
N PRO A 131 -7.13 -11.66 26.39
CA PRO A 131 -7.49 -11.49 24.98
C PRO A 131 -8.98 -11.73 24.76
N HIS A 132 -9.64 -10.83 24.05
CA HIS A 132 -11.06 -10.93 23.76
C HIS A 132 -11.32 -10.73 22.26
N PHE A 133 -12.07 -11.65 21.64
CA PHE A 133 -12.56 -11.43 20.29
C PHE A 133 -13.77 -10.51 20.35
N LYS A 134 -13.61 -9.27 19.89
CA LYS A 134 -14.72 -8.33 19.78
C LYS A 134 -15.65 -8.78 18.66
N GLY A 135 -15.12 -9.02 17.47
CA GLY A 135 -15.89 -9.50 16.32
C GLY A 135 -15.20 -9.26 14.99
N GLU A 136 -15.80 -9.79 13.92
CA GLU A 136 -15.45 -9.42 12.55
C GLU A 136 -16.00 -8.02 12.24
N PHE A 137 -15.18 -7.20 11.59
CA PHE A 137 -15.56 -5.85 11.20
C PHE A 137 -16.58 -5.92 10.05
N PRO A 138 -17.80 -5.38 10.25
CA PRO A 138 -18.84 -5.52 9.26
C PRO A 138 -18.58 -4.65 8.03
N ARG A 139 -19.14 -5.08 6.90
CA ARG A 139 -18.99 -4.42 5.59
C ARG A 139 -19.31 -2.94 5.60
N GLN A 140 -20.23 -2.50 6.45
CA GLN A 140 -20.68 -1.12 6.50
C GLN A 140 -19.70 -0.16 7.17
N ILE A 141 -18.79 -0.68 8.00
CA ILE A 141 -17.85 0.15 8.76
C ILE A 141 -16.45 0.07 8.13
N ARG A 142 -16.07 -1.08 7.57
CA ARG A 142 -14.76 -1.20 6.89
C ARG A 142 -14.77 -0.40 5.59
N LEU A 143 -13.76 0.43 5.39
CA LEU A 143 -13.45 0.97 4.07
C LEU A 143 -12.84 -0.15 3.22
N PRO A 144 -13.49 -0.61 2.13
CA PRO A 144 -12.90 -1.60 1.25
C PRO A 144 -11.74 -0.98 0.45
N ALA A 145 -10.86 -1.84 -0.08
CA ALA A 145 -9.70 -1.45 -0.87
C ALA A 145 -10.06 -0.45 -2.00
N GLY A 146 -9.14 0.45 -2.32
CA GLY A 146 -9.31 1.42 -3.40
C GLY A 146 -10.29 2.56 -3.12
N GLN A 147 -10.78 3.19 -4.18
CA GLN A 147 -11.72 4.32 -4.12
C GLN A 147 -13.02 4.02 -4.87
N GLY A 148 -14.15 4.37 -4.25
CA GLY A 148 -15.48 4.28 -4.86
C GLY A 148 -15.61 5.16 -6.10
N MET A 149 -16.16 4.58 -7.16
CA MET A 149 -16.40 5.24 -8.44
C MET A 149 -17.84 5.71 -8.56
N SER A 150 -18.01 6.86 -9.21
CA SER A 150 -19.30 7.36 -9.69
C SER A 150 -19.53 6.94 -11.15
N THR A 151 -20.77 7.07 -11.63
CA THR A 151 -21.11 6.85 -13.06
C THR A 151 -20.32 7.75 -14.01
N ARG A 152 -19.91 8.94 -13.55
CA ARG A 152 -19.03 9.84 -14.30
C ARG A 152 -17.63 9.23 -14.46
N ASP A 153 -17.11 8.56 -13.44
CA ASP A 153 -15.78 7.94 -13.46
C ASP A 153 -15.75 6.72 -14.40
N ASP A 154 -16.84 5.96 -14.46
CA ASP A 154 -16.98 4.88 -15.45
C ASP A 154 -16.73 5.41 -16.86
N SER A 155 -17.27 6.59 -17.20
CA SER A 155 -17.04 7.19 -18.50
C SER A 155 -15.61 7.67 -18.71
N LEU A 156 -14.89 8.06 -17.66
CA LEU A 156 -13.49 8.50 -17.74
C LEU A 156 -12.53 7.33 -18.01
N LEU A 157 -12.88 6.13 -17.52
CA LEU A 157 -12.09 4.92 -17.69
C LEU A 157 -12.48 4.08 -18.92
N LYS A 158 -13.54 4.46 -19.67
CA LYS A 158 -14.00 3.71 -20.86
C LYS A 158 -12.93 3.47 -21.93
N SER A 159 -11.97 4.38 -22.06
CA SER A 159 -10.85 4.25 -23.02
C SER A 159 -9.71 3.36 -22.50
N MET A 160 -9.80 2.89 -21.26
CA MET A 160 -8.75 2.13 -20.59
C MET A 160 -9.12 0.66 -20.51
N LYS A 161 -8.11 -0.21 -20.56
CA LYS A 161 -8.30 -1.62 -20.25
C LYS A 161 -8.57 -1.75 -18.75
N CYS A 162 -9.68 -2.39 -18.39
CA CYS A 162 -10.03 -2.71 -17.01
C CYS A 162 -9.93 -4.21 -16.77
N SER A 163 -9.58 -4.61 -15.56
CA SER A 163 -9.56 -6.01 -15.10
C SER A 163 -10.13 -6.08 -13.69
N SER A 164 -10.76 -7.19 -13.30
CA SER A 164 -11.12 -7.43 -11.89
C SER A 164 -9.96 -8.06 -11.13
N SER A 165 -9.84 -7.79 -9.83
CA SER A 165 -8.88 -8.47 -8.96
C SER A 165 -9.09 -10.00 -8.90
N ARG A 166 -10.30 -10.48 -9.21
CA ARG A 166 -10.63 -11.91 -9.34
C ARG A 166 -10.01 -12.59 -10.56
N GLN A 167 -9.59 -11.81 -11.55
CA GLN A 167 -8.95 -12.30 -12.77
C GLN A 167 -7.42 -12.17 -12.72
N VAL A 168 -6.89 -11.54 -11.67
CA VAL A 168 -5.45 -11.31 -11.49
C VAL A 168 -4.91 -12.36 -10.55
N ARG A 169 -4.03 -13.23 -11.06
CA ARG A 169 -3.42 -14.31 -10.28
C ARG A 169 -2.17 -13.84 -9.57
N LEU A 170 -1.97 -14.30 -8.34
CA LEU A 170 -0.78 -14.05 -7.57
C LEU A 170 0.38 -14.94 -8.03
N ILE A 171 1.61 -14.41 -7.96
CA ILE A 171 2.83 -15.17 -8.21
C ILE A 171 3.60 -15.32 -6.90
N SER A 172 3.77 -16.55 -6.45
CA SER A 172 4.70 -16.88 -5.38
C SER A 172 6.12 -16.87 -5.94
N THR A 173 6.90 -15.85 -5.57
CA THR A 173 8.31 -15.68 -6.01
C THR A 173 9.29 -16.51 -5.18
N SER A 174 8.82 -17.13 -4.11
CA SER A 174 9.61 -17.95 -3.18
C SER A 174 8.86 -19.22 -2.81
N SER A 175 9.61 -20.29 -2.54
CA SER A 175 9.08 -21.52 -1.94
C SER A 175 8.82 -21.40 -0.45
N ASP A 176 9.32 -20.33 0.19
CA ASP A 176 9.03 -20.02 1.59
C ASP A 176 7.58 -19.51 1.72
N PRO A 177 6.69 -20.22 2.44
CA PRO A 177 5.32 -19.79 2.65
C PRO A 177 5.20 -18.43 3.34
N GLU A 178 6.20 -17.99 4.11
CA GLU A 178 6.18 -16.67 4.77
C GLU A 178 6.39 -15.52 3.79
N GLN A 179 6.92 -15.80 2.60
CA GLN A 179 7.09 -14.83 1.51
C GLN A 179 5.90 -14.83 0.54
N HIS A 180 4.83 -15.57 0.86
CA HIS A 180 3.67 -15.64 -0.01
C HIS A 180 3.03 -14.25 -0.20
N PRO A 181 2.64 -13.87 -1.43
CA PRO A 181 2.06 -12.56 -1.74
C PRO A 181 0.80 -12.23 -0.93
N CYS A 182 -0.04 -13.22 -0.61
CA CYS A 182 -1.18 -13.01 0.30
C CYS A 182 -0.80 -12.55 1.71
N LEU A 183 0.43 -12.79 2.18
CA LEU A 183 0.89 -12.35 3.49
C LEU A 183 1.69 -11.05 3.40
N ARG A 184 2.57 -10.94 2.40
CA ARG A 184 3.53 -9.82 2.27
C ARG A 184 3.05 -8.66 1.41
N GLY A 185 1.96 -8.85 0.68
CA GLY A 185 1.54 -7.93 -0.37
C GLY A 185 2.02 -8.41 -1.75
N PRO A 186 1.12 -8.51 -2.75
CA PRO A 186 1.50 -8.87 -4.09
C PRO A 186 2.17 -7.69 -4.78
N THR A 187 3.33 -7.92 -5.41
CA THR A 187 3.96 -6.94 -6.31
C THR A 187 4.05 -7.49 -7.72
N LYS A 188 4.33 -8.78 -7.90
CA LYS A 188 4.37 -9.46 -9.19
C LYS A 188 3.14 -10.36 -9.34
N VAL A 189 2.36 -10.16 -10.40
CA VAL A 189 1.08 -10.85 -10.64
C VAL A 189 0.95 -11.26 -12.10
N ILE A 190 0.01 -12.15 -12.40
CA ILE A 190 -0.35 -12.57 -13.77
C ILE A 190 -1.74 -12.03 -14.09
N ALA A 191 -1.86 -11.21 -15.13
CA ALA A 191 -3.14 -10.75 -15.65
C ALA A 191 -3.92 -11.90 -16.32
N GLU A 192 -5.21 -11.69 -16.58
CA GLU A 192 -6.10 -12.69 -17.18
C GLU A 192 -5.57 -13.31 -18.48
N ASN A 193 -4.91 -12.49 -19.31
CA ASN A 193 -4.34 -12.91 -20.60
C ASN A 193 -2.96 -13.60 -20.47
N GLY A 194 -2.49 -13.87 -19.25
CA GLY A 194 -1.18 -14.47 -18.99
C GLY A 194 -0.01 -13.48 -18.95
N THR A 195 -0.24 -12.19 -19.16
CA THR A 195 0.82 -11.17 -19.05
C THR A 195 1.29 -11.03 -17.61
N ILE A 196 2.61 -11.06 -17.40
CA ILE A 196 3.21 -10.77 -16.09
C ILE A 196 3.22 -9.25 -15.87
N CYS A 197 2.67 -8.82 -14.74
CA CYS A 197 2.51 -7.43 -14.39
C CYS A 197 3.09 -7.13 -13.00
N TYR A 198 3.45 -5.87 -12.80
CA TYR A 198 3.61 -5.27 -11.49
C TYR A 198 2.26 -4.75 -11.00
N TYR A 199 1.79 -5.21 -9.84
CA TYR A 199 0.61 -4.64 -9.16
C TYR A 199 1.05 -3.43 -8.35
N LYS A 200 0.43 -2.29 -8.64
CA LYS A 200 0.56 -1.06 -7.85
C LYS A 200 -0.76 -0.81 -7.14
N ASP A 201 -0.70 -0.80 -5.82
CA ASP A 201 -1.83 -0.38 -5.00
C ASP A 201 -2.13 1.11 -5.23
N LEU A 202 -3.41 1.48 -5.21
CA LEU A 202 -3.88 2.85 -5.39
C LEU A 202 -4.68 3.24 -4.14
N PRO A 203 -4.02 3.71 -3.08
CA PRO A 203 -4.74 4.19 -1.91
C PRO A 203 -5.58 5.41 -2.29
N PRO A 204 -6.67 5.71 -1.56
CA PRO A 204 -7.65 6.73 -1.94
C PRO A 204 -7.08 8.10 -2.31
N TRP A 205 -5.99 8.51 -1.66
CA TRP A 205 -5.31 9.80 -1.88
C TRP A 205 -4.38 9.83 -3.11
N LEU A 206 -3.96 8.68 -3.65
CA LEU A 206 -3.09 8.56 -4.84
C LEU A 206 -3.85 8.20 -6.12
N THR A 207 -5.18 8.20 -6.07
CA THR A 207 -6.01 7.77 -7.20
C THR A 207 -6.00 8.75 -8.38
N PRO A 208 -6.00 8.25 -9.64
CA PRO A 208 -6.08 9.10 -10.82
C PRO A 208 -7.44 9.80 -10.99
N LEU A 209 -8.50 9.30 -10.33
CA LEU A 209 -9.85 9.84 -10.47
C LEU A 209 -9.94 11.32 -10.09
N GLY A 210 -9.23 11.75 -9.05
CA GLY A 210 -9.19 13.16 -8.65
C GLY A 210 -8.61 14.06 -9.75
N ARG A 211 -7.54 13.60 -10.44
CA ARG A 211 -6.95 14.32 -11.58
C ARG A 211 -7.90 14.32 -12.79
N LEU A 212 -8.45 13.16 -13.15
CA LEU A 212 -9.36 13.00 -14.29
C LEU A 212 -10.65 13.80 -14.13
N ARG A 213 -11.26 13.83 -12.94
CA ARG A 213 -12.48 14.63 -12.65
C ARG A 213 -12.25 16.13 -12.83
N ARG A 214 -11.03 16.60 -12.59
CA ARG A 214 -10.60 18.00 -12.80
C ARG A 214 -10.18 18.27 -14.24
N GLY A 215 -10.32 17.31 -15.14
CA GLY A 215 -9.89 17.42 -16.54
C GLY A 215 -8.38 17.50 -16.71
N ARG A 216 -7.60 17.14 -15.68
CA ARG A 216 -6.14 17.07 -15.81
C ARG A 216 -5.79 15.75 -16.48
N PRO A 217 -4.85 15.78 -17.45
CA PRO A 217 -4.45 14.56 -18.11
C PRO A 217 -3.72 13.65 -17.13
N TRP A 218 -3.78 12.36 -17.42
CA TRP A 218 -3.07 11.32 -16.68
C TRP A 218 -2.08 10.67 -17.63
N ILE A 219 -0.81 10.64 -17.25
CA ILE A 219 0.28 10.27 -18.16
C ILE A 219 0.11 8.89 -18.79
N HIS A 220 -0.53 7.95 -18.08
CA HIS A 220 -0.80 6.60 -18.59
C HIS A 220 -1.84 6.58 -19.73
N ILE A 221 -2.60 7.66 -19.91
CA ILE A 221 -3.44 7.91 -21.10
C ILE A 221 -2.65 8.64 -22.19
N GLU A 222 -1.78 9.56 -21.80
CA GLU A 222 -1.02 10.41 -22.72
C GLU A 222 0.09 9.64 -23.45
N ILE A 223 0.73 8.66 -22.80
CA ILE A 223 1.79 7.84 -23.40
C ILE A 223 1.27 7.09 -24.64
N PRO A 224 0.19 6.28 -24.56
CA PRO A 224 -0.38 5.65 -25.75
C PRO A 224 -0.80 6.65 -26.83
N ALA A 225 -1.35 7.80 -26.44
CA ALA A 225 -1.75 8.85 -27.38
C ALA A 225 -0.54 9.48 -28.10
N ALA A 226 0.56 9.72 -27.39
CA ALA A 226 1.81 10.24 -27.95
C ALA A 226 2.47 9.22 -28.89
N ILE A 227 2.42 7.92 -28.55
CA ILE A 227 2.89 6.84 -29.43
C ILE A 227 2.04 6.78 -30.70
N ALA A 228 0.70 6.80 -30.58
CA ALA A 228 -0.20 6.80 -31.73
C ALA A 228 0.01 8.02 -32.64
N ALA A 229 0.29 9.18 -32.04
CA ALA A 229 0.62 10.42 -32.75
C ALA A 229 2.07 10.46 -33.30
N LYS A 230 2.85 9.39 -33.13
CA LYS A 230 4.27 9.29 -33.51
C LYS A 230 5.17 10.37 -32.89
N LYS A 231 4.76 10.92 -31.74
CA LYS A 231 5.55 11.86 -30.94
C LYS A 231 6.50 11.16 -29.98
N LEU A 232 6.16 9.92 -29.62
CA LEU A 232 6.95 9.06 -28.76
C LEU A 232 7.15 7.71 -29.46
N ARG A 233 8.35 7.13 -29.37
CA ARG A 233 8.60 5.82 -29.95
C ARG A 233 7.92 4.71 -29.11
N PRO A 234 7.40 3.65 -29.75
CA PRO A 234 6.70 2.58 -29.04
C PRO A 234 7.62 1.73 -28.14
N ASP A 235 8.93 1.69 -28.43
CA ASP A 235 9.96 0.94 -27.71
C ASP A 235 10.68 1.76 -26.62
N ILE A 236 10.18 2.96 -26.27
CA ILE A 236 10.78 3.76 -25.21
C ILE A 236 10.70 3.00 -23.88
N ARG A 237 11.80 3.01 -23.13
CA ARG A 237 11.94 2.29 -21.85
C ARG A 237 11.31 3.07 -20.70
N ILE A 238 9.99 3.11 -20.71
CA ILE A 238 9.16 3.62 -19.62
C ILE A 238 8.15 2.56 -19.23
N CYS A 239 7.77 2.54 -17.96
CA CYS A 239 6.76 1.62 -17.46
C CYS A 239 5.39 1.93 -18.07
N GLN A 240 4.80 0.95 -18.76
CA GLN A 240 3.51 1.12 -19.42
C GLN A 240 2.38 0.48 -18.63
N LEU A 241 1.25 1.19 -18.52
CA LEU A 241 0.01 0.66 -17.98
C LEU A 241 -0.49 -0.50 -18.85
N HIS A 242 -0.72 -1.66 -18.22
CA HIS A 242 -1.43 -2.77 -18.83
C HIS A 242 -2.94 -2.62 -18.65
N SER A 243 -3.41 -2.47 -17.41
CA SER A 243 -4.82 -2.22 -17.10
C SER A 243 -4.99 -1.56 -15.73
N VAL A 244 -6.12 -0.89 -15.53
CA VAL A 244 -6.59 -0.52 -14.20
C VAL A 244 -7.39 -1.68 -13.60
N ILE A 245 -7.38 -1.81 -12.27
CA ILE A 245 -8.14 -2.84 -11.59
C ILE A 245 -9.40 -2.21 -11.02
N VAL A 246 -10.53 -2.68 -11.53
CA VAL A 246 -11.87 -2.20 -11.14
C VAL A 246 -12.69 -3.38 -10.67
N ASP A 247 -13.14 -3.31 -9.43
CA ASP A 247 -13.98 -4.35 -8.83
C ASP A 247 -15.40 -3.85 -8.58
N ASP A 248 -16.36 -4.76 -8.70
CA ASP A 248 -17.74 -4.52 -8.30
C ASP A 248 -17.93 -4.97 -6.84
N ASP A 249 -18.34 -4.02 -5.97
CA ASP A 249 -18.61 -4.29 -4.55
C ASP A 249 -19.65 -5.41 -4.33
N CYS A 250 -20.59 -5.61 -5.25
CA CYS A 250 -21.56 -6.70 -5.16
C CYS A 250 -20.88 -8.06 -5.33
N GLU A 251 -19.84 -8.14 -6.14
CA GLU A 251 -19.10 -9.38 -6.38
C GLU A 251 -18.08 -9.63 -5.27
N VAL A 252 -17.22 -8.65 -4.99
CA VAL A 252 -16.03 -8.85 -4.14
C VAL A 252 -16.30 -8.77 -2.65
N LEU A 253 -17.40 -8.14 -2.21
CA LEU A 253 -17.75 -8.02 -0.78
C LEU A 253 -18.92 -8.92 -0.37
N GLN A 254 -19.33 -9.87 -1.22
CA GLN A 254 -20.48 -10.75 -0.93
C GLN A 254 -20.27 -11.64 0.31
N HIS A 255 -19.02 -11.94 0.67
CA HIS A 255 -18.67 -12.78 1.82
C HIS A 255 -18.50 -11.99 3.11
N TRP A 256 -18.48 -10.66 3.06
CA TRP A 256 -18.32 -9.84 4.26
C TRP A 256 -19.61 -9.80 5.06
N PHE A 257 -19.48 -9.96 6.37
CA PHE A 257 -20.61 -9.90 7.29
C PHE A 257 -21.31 -8.53 7.22
N VAL A 258 -22.65 -8.56 7.14
CA VAL A 258 -23.52 -7.39 7.09
C VAL A 258 -24.24 -7.29 8.44
N ALA A 259 -23.87 -6.31 9.25
CA ALA A 259 -24.50 -6.05 10.56
C ALA A 259 -25.71 -5.12 10.42
N THR A 260 -26.72 -5.27 11.26
CA THR A 260 -27.80 -4.28 11.39
C THR A 260 -27.27 -2.99 12.01
N LYS A 261 -27.92 -1.84 11.75
CA LYS A 261 -27.54 -0.57 12.39
C LYS A 261 -27.51 -0.68 13.92
N LYS A 262 -28.47 -1.41 14.51
CA LYS A 262 -28.54 -1.63 15.95
C LYS A 262 -27.33 -2.41 16.48
N GLU A 263 -26.91 -3.46 15.78
CA GLU A 263 -25.70 -4.22 16.13
C GLU A 263 -24.46 -3.37 15.95
N ILE A 264 -24.41 -2.55 14.90
CA ILE A 264 -23.27 -1.65 14.67
C ILE A 264 -23.14 -0.67 15.82
N VAL A 265 -24.24 0.03 16.13
CA VAL A 265 -24.32 1.03 17.20
C VAL A 265 -23.94 0.40 18.54
N ALA A 266 -24.59 -0.70 18.91
CA ALA A 266 -24.37 -1.36 20.20
C ALA A 266 -22.93 -1.88 20.39
N LYS A 267 -22.21 -2.19 19.31
CA LYS A 267 -20.90 -2.85 19.37
C LYS A 267 -19.72 -1.94 19.01
N TRP A 268 -19.94 -0.93 18.18
CA TRP A 268 -18.87 -0.14 17.54
C TRP A 268 -19.09 1.38 17.62
N GLU A 269 -20.23 1.91 18.08
CA GLU A 269 -20.49 3.37 18.12
C GLU A 269 -19.46 4.11 18.97
N ASN A 270 -19.08 3.54 20.11
CA ASN A 270 -18.11 4.14 21.02
C ASN A 270 -16.66 4.07 20.52
N ASP A 271 -16.41 3.47 19.35
CA ASP A 271 -15.07 3.35 18.79
C ASP A 271 -14.73 4.48 17.79
N GLY A 272 -15.60 5.50 17.66
CA GLY A 272 -15.34 6.68 16.82
C GLY A 272 -15.47 6.43 15.32
N PHE A 273 -16.10 5.33 14.91
CA PHE A 273 -16.28 5.03 13.50
C PHE A 273 -17.41 5.86 12.89
N ASP A 274 -17.19 6.40 11.69
CA ASP A 274 -18.24 7.00 10.86
C ASP A 274 -19.22 5.90 10.42
N ILE A 275 -20.28 5.69 11.22
CA ILE A 275 -21.34 4.72 10.94
C ILE A 275 -22.17 5.26 9.78
N ARG A 276 -21.74 4.90 8.57
CA ARG A 276 -22.54 5.12 7.37
C ARG A 276 -23.85 4.33 7.47
N THR A 277 -24.98 5.01 7.26
CA THR A 277 -26.28 4.38 7.46
C THR A 277 -26.56 3.33 6.39
N PRO A 278 -27.36 2.29 6.69
CA PRO A 278 -27.84 1.37 5.68
C PRO A 278 -28.44 2.09 4.48
N GLU A 279 -29.10 3.25 4.62
CA GLU A 279 -29.63 4.04 3.50
C GLU A 279 -28.54 4.63 2.60
N GLN A 280 -27.37 4.99 3.15
CA GLN A 280 -26.19 5.38 2.36
C GLN A 280 -25.57 4.17 1.62
N TYR A 281 -25.82 2.95 2.10
CA TYR A 281 -25.44 1.71 1.43
C TYR A 281 -26.55 1.10 0.54
N ALA A 282 -27.83 1.36 0.83
CA ALA A 282 -29.02 0.71 0.28
C ALA A 282 -29.43 1.25 -1.08
N ASP A 283 -28.73 2.25 -1.61
CA ASP A 283 -28.68 2.45 -3.05
C ASP A 283 -27.82 1.35 -3.72
N LEU A 284 -28.26 0.10 -3.54
CA LEU A 284 -27.76 -1.14 -4.16
C LEU A 284 -28.23 -1.26 -5.62
N SER A 285 -28.97 -0.26 -6.12
CA SER A 285 -29.47 -0.20 -7.50
C SER A 285 -28.43 0.30 -8.51
N HIS A 286 -27.29 0.81 -8.01
CA HIS A 286 -26.18 1.29 -8.81
C HIS A 286 -24.95 0.41 -8.59
N SER A 287 -24.30 -0.02 -9.69
CA SER A 287 -22.99 -0.68 -9.66
C SER A 287 -22.02 0.19 -8.84
N LYS A 288 -21.58 -0.31 -7.67
CA LYS A 288 -20.59 0.38 -6.82
C LYS A 288 -19.21 -0.15 -7.18
N LYS A 289 -18.74 0.27 -8.34
CA LYS A 289 -17.39 -0.05 -8.79
C LYS A 289 -16.36 0.67 -7.95
N ARG A 290 -15.20 0.07 -7.80
CA ARG A 290 -14.04 0.65 -7.11
C ARG A 290 -12.80 0.52 -7.95
N LEU A 291 -12.02 1.59 -8.02
CA LEU A 291 -10.67 1.55 -8.56
C LEU A 291 -9.73 1.11 -7.43
N VAL A 292 -9.17 -0.10 -7.53
CA VAL A 292 -8.41 -0.75 -6.43
C VAL A 292 -6.92 -0.91 -6.73
N GLY A 293 -6.47 -0.50 -7.90
CA GLY A 293 -5.06 -0.55 -8.25
C GLY A 293 -4.80 -0.49 -9.75
N MET A 294 -3.56 -0.73 -10.11
CA MET A 294 -3.08 -0.75 -11.49
C MET A 294 -2.18 -1.95 -11.73
N LEU A 295 -2.24 -2.46 -12.96
CA LEU A 295 -1.28 -3.41 -13.50
C LEU A 295 -0.36 -2.67 -14.46
N LEU A 296 0.92 -2.62 -14.13
CA LEU A 296 1.97 -2.11 -15.00
C LEU A 296 2.71 -3.30 -15.63
N HIS A 297 3.23 -3.16 -16.85
CA HIS A 297 4.06 -4.22 -17.44
C HIS A 297 5.27 -4.48 -16.55
N TYR A 298 5.51 -5.75 -16.21
CA TYR A 298 6.63 -6.10 -15.36
C TYR A 298 7.95 -5.98 -16.11
N ILE A 299 8.92 -5.28 -15.52
CA ILE A 299 10.27 -5.10 -16.07
C ILE A 299 11.21 -6.00 -15.28
N GLU A 300 11.77 -7.02 -15.92
CA GLU A 300 12.82 -7.85 -15.34
C GLU A 300 14.08 -7.02 -15.10
N ASN A 301 14.51 -6.91 -13.84
CA ASN A 301 15.54 -5.96 -13.45
C ASN A 301 16.53 -6.52 -12.43
N LYS A 302 17.64 -5.81 -12.26
CA LYS A 302 18.69 -6.08 -11.26
C LYS A 302 18.44 -5.34 -9.94
N GLY A 303 17.48 -4.43 -9.91
CA GLY A 303 17.25 -3.44 -8.84
C GLY A 303 17.06 -2.04 -9.40
N THR A 304 16.84 -1.09 -8.50
CA THR A 304 16.80 0.33 -8.82
C THR A 304 18.20 0.91 -9.01
N LEU A 305 18.31 2.06 -9.65
CA LEU A 305 19.56 2.77 -9.79
C LEU A 305 20.12 3.22 -8.43
N GLU A 306 19.24 3.52 -7.46
CA GLU A 306 19.59 3.82 -6.08
C GLU A 306 20.33 2.65 -5.41
N GLU A 307 19.83 1.43 -5.61
CA GLU A 307 20.39 0.22 -5.05
C GLU A 307 21.70 -0.18 -5.72
N ILE A 308 21.81 -0.06 -7.04
CA ILE A 308 22.90 -0.66 -7.81
C ILE A 308 24.12 0.27 -7.93
N ALA A 309 23.91 1.56 -8.16
CA ALA A 309 25.02 2.46 -8.47
C ALA A 309 26.10 2.61 -7.36
N PRO A 310 25.77 2.52 -6.06
CA PRO A 310 26.75 2.64 -4.98
C PRO A 310 27.75 1.46 -4.87
N TRP A 311 27.43 0.29 -5.40
CA TRP A 311 28.29 -0.89 -5.24
C TRP A 311 29.62 -0.75 -6.00
N SER A 312 30.72 -1.25 -5.42
CA SER A 312 32.06 -1.17 -6.02
C SER A 312 32.26 -2.02 -7.28
N ASP A 313 31.45 -3.06 -7.48
CA ASP A 313 31.46 -3.86 -8.70
C ASP A 313 30.79 -3.15 -9.89
N CYS A 314 30.03 -2.08 -9.64
CA CYS A 314 29.52 -1.20 -10.68
C CYS A 314 30.66 -0.36 -11.28
N LEU A 315 30.99 -0.63 -12.55
CA LEU A 315 32.02 0.09 -13.28
C LEU A 315 31.62 1.55 -13.54
N ASP A 316 32.59 2.47 -13.46
CA ASP A 316 32.38 3.90 -13.79
C ASP A 316 31.81 4.11 -15.19
N LYS A 317 32.21 3.24 -16.13
CA LYS A 317 31.67 3.25 -17.49
C LYS A 317 30.15 3.02 -17.49
N SER A 318 29.62 2.16 -16.63
CA SER A 318 28.19 1.93 -16.47
C SER A 318 27.51 3.17 -15.90
N ARG A 319 28.03 3.76 -14.82
CA ARG A 319 27.48 5.00 -14.22
C ARG A 319 27.40 6.15 -15.22
N ARG A 320 28.46 6.38 -16.01
CA ARG A 320 28.48 7.40 -17.07
C ARG A 320 27.48 7.10 -18.19
N ARG A 321 27.34 5.82 -18.57
CA ARG A 321 26.36 5.42 -19.59
C ARG A 321 24.93 5.64 -19.09
N TRP A 322 24.63 5.24 -17.86
CA TRP A 322 23.32 5.46 -17.24
C TRP A 322 22.99 6.96 -17.13
N ALA A 323 23.95 7.80 -16.74
CA ALA A 323 23.79 9.24 -16.71
C ALA A 323 23.36 9.82 -18.08
N ALA A 324 24.00 9.40 -19.17
CA ALA A 324 23.66 9.83 -20.53
C ALA A 324 22.34 9.23 -21.02
N GLU A 325 22.07 7.96 -20.70
CA GLU A 325 20.83 7.29 -21.07
C GLU A 325 19.61 7.90 -20.38
N LEU A 326 19.73 8.24 -19.09
CA LEU A 326 18.67 8.89 -18.32
C LEU A 326 18.29 10.24 -18.93
N GLU A 327 19.28 11.07 -19.26
CA GLU A 327 19.08 12.35 -19.92
C GLU A 327 18.40 12.18 -21.29
N GLY A 328 18.78 11.17 -22.07
CA GLY A 328 18.13 10.84 -23.33
C GLY A 328 16.66 10.42 -23.17
N LEU A 329 16.36 9.51 -22.22
CA LEU A 329 14.99 9.05 -21.97
C LEU A 329 14.07 10.18 -21.54
N VAL A 330 14.52 11.05 -20.61
CA VAL A 330 13.75 12.19 -20.15
C VAL A 330 13.59 13.23 -21.26
N GLY A 331 14.63 13.49 -22.05
CA GLY A 331 14.55 14.36 -23.22
C GLY A 331 13.52 13.88 -24.26
N GLU A 332 13.46 12.57 -24.52
CA GLU A 332 12.45 11.98 -25.42
C GLU A 332 11.01 12.16 -24.88
N LEU A 333 10.80 11.96 -23.57
CA LEU A 333 9.50 12.22 -22.93
C LEU A 333 9.09 13.69 -23.06
N HIS A 334 10.00 14.62 -22.77
CA HIS A 334 9.74 16.05 -22.83
C HIS A 334 9.47 16.52 -24.26
N ALA A 335 10.17 15.96 -25.26
CA ALA A 335 9.92 16.24 -26.67
C ALA A 335 8.50 15.81 -27.12
N ALA A 336 7.93 14.79 -26.48
CA ALA A 336 6.54 14.41 -26.68
C ALA A 336 5.52 15.28 -25.91
N GLY A 337 6.00 16.23 -25.10
CA GLY A 337 5.20 17.09 -24.23
C GLY A 337 4.79 16.43 -22.90
N LEU A 338 5.43 15.32 -22.53
CA LEU A 338 5.15 14.58 -21.30
C LEU A 338 6.09 15.02 -20.18
N VAL A 339 5.63 14.88 -18.93
CA VAL A 339 6.41 15.16 -17.72
C VAL A 339 6.48 13.88 -16.89
N TRP A 340 7.66 13.53 -16.37
CA TRP A 340 7.84 12.36 -15.51
C TRP A 340 7.31 12.63 -14.08
N GLY A 341 7.72 13.73 -13.46
CA GLY A 341 7.08 14.29 -12.27
C GLY A 341 7.59 13.78 -10.91
N ASP A 342 8.28 12.65 -10.82
CA ASP A 342 8.94 12.18 -9.57
C ASP A 342 10.33 11.60 -9.84
N VAL A 343 11.25 12.48 -10.26
CA VAL A 343 12.62 12.09 -10.63
C VAL A 343 13.46 11.80 -9.39
N LYS A 344 13.84 10.53 -9.22
CA LYS A 344 14.80 10.05 -8.20
C LYS A 344 15.41 8.72 -8.64
N PRO A 345 16.60 8.32 -8.13
CA PRO A 345 17.25 7.06 -8.49
C PRO A 345 16.40 5.81 -8.18
N SER A 346 15.56 5.83 -7.14
CA SER A 346 14.66 4.72 -6.82
C SER A 346 13.56 4.52 -7.88
N ASN A 347 13.28 5.55 -8.68
CA ASN A 347 12.30 5.49 -9.78
C ASN A 347 12.93 5.16 -11.13
N VAL A 348 14.19 4.72 -11.13
CA VAL A 348 14.89 4.22 -12.32
C VAL A 348 15.27 2.76 -12.07
N LEU A 349 14.81 1.86 -12.92
CA LEU A 349 15.25 0.46 -12.90
C LEU A 349 16.43 0.23 -13.83
N VAL A 350 17.35 -0.64 -13.44
CA VAL A 350 18.38 -1.18 -14.33
C VAL A 350 17.97 -2.60 -14.73
N ASP A 351 17.68 -2.80 -16.02
CA ASP A 351 17.29 -4.12 -16.51
C ASP A 351 18.45 -5.12 -16.59
N ARG A 352 18.15 -6.36 -17.00
CA ARG A 352 19.15 -7.42 -17.14
C ARG A 352 20.26 -7.09 -18.15
N ASP A 353 19.97 -6.26 -19.14
CA ASP A 353 20.88 -5.80 -20.20
C ASP A 353 21.59 -4.48 -19.86
N ASP A 354 21.50 -4.06 -18.60
CA ASP A 354 22.17 -2.85 -18.08
C ASP A 354 21.62 -1.54 -18.66
N ARG A 355 20.35 -1.56 -19.09
CA ARG A 355 19.60 -0.41 -19.63
C ARG A 355 18.65 0.16 -18.61
N LEU A 356 18.41 1.47 -18.72
CA LEU A 356 17.50 2.16 -17.82
C LEU A 356 16.04 2.07 -18.26
N TRP A 357 15.15 1.92 -17.28
CA TRP A 357 13.71 2.08 -17.42
C TRP A 357 13.18 3.09 -16.42
N LEU A 358 12.33 4.02 -16.87
CA LEU A 358 11.66 4.97 -15.99
C LEU A 358 10.38 4.35 -15.43
N ILE A 359 10.20 4.41 -14.12
CA ILE A 359 8.99 3.94 -13.41
C ILE A 359 8.36 5.10 -12.62
N ASP A 360 7.20 4.84 -12.00
CA ASP A 360 6.52 5.77 -11.08
C ASP A 360 6.26 7.15 -11.71
N LEU A 361 5.36 7.17 -12.68
CA LEU A 361 5.03 8.34 -13.51
C LEU A 361 3.79 9.10 -12.97
N GLU A 362 3.26 8.69 -11.82
CA GLU A 362 2.00 9.24 -11.28
C GLU A 362 2.13 10.64 -10.66
N GLY A 363 3.36 11.14 -10.54
CA GLY A 363 3.70 12.44 -9.97
C GLY A 363 3.63 12.42 -8.45
N SER A 364 4.74 12.79 -7.82
CA SER A 364 4.88 12.89 -6.38
C SER A 364 6.01 13.86 -6.06
N TYR A 365 6.14 14.29 -4.81
CA TYR A 365 7.24 15.16 -4.41
C TYR A 365 8.10 14.44 -3.39
N THR A 366 9.32 14.09 -3.80
CA THR A 366 10.34 13.55 -2.91
C THR A 366 11.39 14.64 -2.61
N PRO A 367 11.44 15.20 -1.39
CA PRO A 367 12.45 16.18 -1.02
C PRO A 367 13.87 15.70 -1.29
N GLY A 368 14.72 16.58 -1.85
CA GLY A 368 16.15 16.31 -2.10
C GLY A 368 16.50 16.17 -3.58
N TRP A 369 15.61 15.64 -4.42
CA TRP A 369 15.88 15.44 -5.85
C TRP A 369 15.35 16.56 -6.74
N VAL A 370 14.23 17.16 -6.38
CA VAL A 370 13.64 18.30 -7.11
C VAL A 370 13.27 19.36 -6.08
N ASP A 371 13.37 20.64 -6.43
CA ASP A 371 12.89 21.72 -5.57
C ASP A 371 11.37 21.78 -5.62
N GLU A 372 10.71 22.06 -4.49
CA GLU A 372 9.25 22.08 -4.39
C GLU A 372 8.60 23.01 -5.42
N ALA A 373 9.25 24.13 -5.74
CA ALA A 373 8.79 25.10 -6.73
C ALA A 373 8.75 24.54 -8.17
N ASN A 374 9.52 23.48 -8.45
CA ASN A 374 9.64 22.86 -9.77
C ASN A 374 8.92 21.49 -9.84
N ARG A 375 8.15 21.11 -8.83
CA ARG A 375 7.46 19.81 -8.80
C ARG A 375 6.52 19.64 -10.00
N ASP A 376 6.34 18.39 -10.45
CA ASP A 376 5.45 18.06 -11.58
C ASP A 376 5.71 18.91 -12.85
N SER A 377 6.97 19.27 -13.15
CA SER A 377 7.34 20.10 -14.31
C SER A 377 8.55 19.55 -15.10
N GLN A 378 8.70 19.96 -16.35
CA GLN A 378 9.87 19.59 -17.18
C GLN A 378 11.17 20.14 -16.58
N GLU A 379 11.13 21.37 -16.04
CA GLU A 379 12.26 21.99 -15.34
C GLU A 379 12.63 21.17 -14.09
N GLY A 380 11.64 20.69 -13.35
CA GLY A 380 11.84 19.79 -12.22
C GLY A 380 12.49 18.47 -12.62
N ASP A 381 12.03 17.87 -13.70
CA ASP A 381 12.61 16.63 -14.23
C ASP A 381 14.09 16.84 -14.62
N LEU A 382 14.40 17.91 -15.35
CA LEU A 382 15.78 18.25 -15.74
C LEU A 382 16.67 18.54 -14.54
N GLN A 383 16.13 19.21 -13.51
CA GLN A 383 16.82 19.43 -12.24
C GLN A 383 17.13 18.10 -11.55
N GLY A 384 16.16 17.19 -11.47
CA GLY A 384 16.33 15.86 -10.90
C GLY A 384 17.39 15.06 -11.66
N VAL A 385 17.32 15.03 -13.00
CA VAL A 385 18.32 14.36 -13.85
C VAL A 385 19.72 14.91 -13.58
N LYS A 386 19.89 16.23 -13.47
CA LYS A 386 21.18 16.85 -13.13
C LYS A 386 21.70 16.35 -11.78
N ARG A 387 20.87 16.33 -10.75
CA ARG A 387 21.27 15.86 -9.40
C ARG A 387 21.61 14.36 -9.39
N ILE A 388 20.89 13.54 -10.14
CA ILE A 388 21.19 12.10 -10.30
C ILE A 388 22.54 11.93 -10.99
N LYS A 389 22.83 12.71 -12.05
CA LYS A 389 24.14 12.66 -12.75
C LYS A 389 25.30 13.03 -11.81
N GLU A 390 25.13 14.08 -11.00
CA GLU A 390 26.12 14.46 -9.97
C GLU A 390 26.29 13.37 -8.90
N TRP A 391 25.20 12.74 -8.48
CA TRP A 391 25.22 11.62 -7.54
C TRP A 391 25.95 10.39 -8.09
N LEU A 392 25.70 10.01 -9.35
CA LEU A 392 26.42 8.94 -10.05
C LEU A 392 27.92 9.24 -10.20
N ALA A 393 28.28 10.50 -10.45
CA ALA A 393 29.68 10.91 -10.54
C ALA A 393 30.42 10.73 -9.21
N LYS A 394 29.78 11.07 -8.07
CA LYS A 394 30.36 10.88 -6.73
C LYS A 394 30.73 9.42 -6.44
N TRP A 395 29.88 8.48 -6.84
CA TRP A 395 30.17 7.04 -6.69
C TRP A 395 31.27 6.55 -7.63
N SER A 396 31.51 7.25 -8.74
CA SER A 396 32.64 6.96 -9.62
C SER A 396 33.97 7.42 -9.02
N GLU A 397 33.96 8.48 -8.22
CA GLU A 397 35.16 9.03 -7.56
C GLU A 397 35.51 8.31 -6.25
N LYS A 398 34.53 7.62 -5.65
CA LYS A 398 34.67 6.88 -4.39
C LYS A 398 33.91 5.55 -4.46
N PRO A 399 34.45 4.52 -5.14
CA PRO A 399 33.86 3.18 -5.07
C PRO A 399 33.91 2.69 -3.61
N CYS A 400 32.78 2.21 -3.09
CA CYS A 400 32.64 1.75 -1.70
C CYS A 400 33.40 0.45 -1.42
#